data_AF-A0A7V6MXG9-F1
#
_entry.id   AF-A0A7V6MXG9-F1
#
_cell.length_a   1.000
_cell.length_b   1.000
_cell.length_c   1.000
_cell.angle_alpha   90.00
_cell.angle_beta   90.00
_cell.angle_gamma   90.00
#
_symmetry.space_group_name_H-M   'P 1'
#
loop_
_entity.id
_entity.type
_entity.pdbx_description
1 polymer ?
#
loop_
_entity_poly.entity_id
_entity_poly.type
_entity_poly.pdbx_seq_one_letter_code
_entity_poly.pdbx_strand_id
1 'polypeptide(L)'
;MDDRKLIGELNKILTLEHGHLGMYENYPDYKDKDIRRTFRRFMEIEIEHINKLKNTIRNLGGKPFAIVEGGNIIGRMLGITIQVSDIKNTLGSYSLIEKKSFEGYSKFVLDLEEDAEKRNQFIAEIAVSNMLEADLMHLWLKDKLKTMR
;
A
#
# COMPACT_ATOMS: atom_id res chain seq x y z
N MET A 1 18.82 -7.28 -9.53
CA MET A 1 18.05 -6.52 -10.53
C MET A 1 18.86 -5.28 -10.90
N ASP A 2 18.91 -4.85 -12.17
CA ASP A 2 19.59 -3.57 -12.50
C ASP A 2 18.76 -2.34 -12.06
N ASP A 3 19.43 -1.19 -11.93
CA ASP A 3 18.83 0.05 -11.42
C ASP A 3 17.62 0.52 -12.22
N ARG A 4 17.64 0.40 -13.56
CA ARG A 4 16.53 0.87 -14.40
C ARG A 4 15.29 0.01 -14.16
N LYS A 5 15.47 -1.30 -14.12
CA LYS A 5 14.37 -2.23 -13.80
C LYS A 5 13.86 -2.01 -12.38
N LEU A 6 14.77 -1.82 -11.42
CA LEU A 6 14.42 -1.59 -10.02
C LEU A 6 13.63 -0.29 -9.80
N ILE A 7 14.09 0.82 -10.39
CA ILE A 7 13.36 2.09 -10.38
C ILE A 7 11.97 1.93 -11.02
N GLY A 8 11.87 1.16 -12.10
CA GLY A 8 10.60 0.84 -12.75
C GLY A 8 9.62 0.13 -11.83
N GLU A 9 10.06 -0.94 -11.16
CA GLU A 9 9.23 -1.69 -10.21
C GLU A 9 8.85 -0.85 -8.98
N LEU A 10 9.79 -0.12 -8.38
CA LEU A 10 9.52 0.77 -7.26
C LEU A 10 8.49 1.85 -7.61
N ASN A 11 8.50 2.38 -8.83
CA ASN A 11 7.50 3.34 -9.28
C ASN A 11 6.12 2.72 -9.51
N LYS A 12 6.04 1.46 -9.92
CA LYS A 12 4.76 0.73 -9.98
C LYS A 12 4.19 0.53 -8.58
N ILE A 13 5.02 0.08 -7.64
CA ILE A 13 4.61 -0.08 -6.23
C ILE A 13 4.18 1.26 -5.65
N LEU A 14 4.98 2.32 -5.85
CA LEU A 14 4.63 3.69 -5.43
C LEU A 14 3.27 4.14 -5.97
N THR A 15 2.93 3.71 -7.18
CA THR A 15 1.64 4.02 -7.78
C THR A 15 0.47 3.35 -7.05
N LEU A 16 0.67 2.11 -6.59
CA LEU A 16 -0.31 1.38 -5.79
C LEU A 16 -0.47 1.99 -4.39
N GLU A 17 0.62 2.36 -3.71
CA GLU A 17 0.54 3.00 -2.37
C GLU A 17 -0.24 4.32 -2.40
N HIS A 18 -0.08 5.11 -3.46
CA HIS A 18 -0.92 6.29 -3.67
C HIS A 18 -2.42 5.95 -3.79
N GLY A 19 -2.73 4.77 -4.32
CA GLY A 19 -4.09 4.23 -4.33
C GLY A 19 -4.58 3.80 -2.95
N HIS A 20 -3.74 3.16 -2.15
CA HIS A 20 -4.10 2.77 -0.78
C HIS A 20 -4.29 3.99 0.11
N LEU A 21 -3.45 5.03 -0.03
CA LEU A 21 -3.61 6.28 0.70
C LEU A 21 -5.03 6.84 0.54
N GLY A 22 -5.52 6.97 -0.70
CA GLY A 22 -6.86 7.47 -0.95
C GLY A 22 -8.00 6.54 -0.52
N MET A 23 -7.74 5.26 -0.21
CA MET A 23 -8.72 4.39 0.46
C MET A 23 -8.98 4.82 1.89
N TYR A 24 -7.99 5.41 2.57
CA TYR A 24 -8.07 5.73 3.99
C TYR A 24 -8.26 7.23 4.28
N GLU A 25 -8.06 8.11 3.30
CA GLU A 25 -8.18 9.57 3.47
C GLU A 25 -9.58 10.04 3.92
N ASN A 26 -10.64 9.35 3.50
CA ASN A 26 -12.01 9.66 3.89
C ASN A 26 -12.39 9.12 5.29
N TYR A 27 -11.40 8.74 6.12
CA TYR A 27 -11.63 8.29 7.50
C TYR A 27 -12.58 9.19 8.31
N PRO A 28 -12.63 10.53 8.18
CA PRO A 28 -13.54 11.37 8.97
C PRO A 28 -15.02 11.06 8.73
N ASP A 29 -15.37 10.51 7.56
CA ASP A 29 -16.76 10.25 7.15
C ASP A 29 -17.36 9.01 7.83
N TYR A 30 -16.54 8.16 8.44
CA TYR A 30 -17.00 6.94 9.11
C TYR A 30 -17.56 7.24 10.50
N LYS A 31 -18.81 6.79 10.72
CA LYS A 31 -19.51 6.95 12.02
C LYS A 31 -18.83 6.17 13.14
N ASP A 32 -18.44 4.92 12.87
CA ASP A 32 -17.75 4.06 13.84
C ASP A 32 -16.39 4.67 14.23
N LYS A 33 -16.20 4.89 15.53
CA LYS A 33 -15.03 5.56 16.09
C LYS A 33 -13.75 4.72 15.98
N ASP A 34 -13.88 3.41 16.08
CA ASP A 34 -12.76 2.48 15.95
C ASP A 34 -12.28 2.45 14.50
N ILE A 35 -13.20 2.31 13.55
CA ILE A 35 -12.90 2.37 12.10
C ILE A 35 -12.23 3.70 11.75
N ARG A 36 -12.81 4.83 12.18
CA ARG A 36 -12.25 6.16 11.90
C ARG A 36 -10.83 6.32 12.43
N ARG A 37 -10.53 5.80 13.62
CA ARG A 37 -9.18 5.89 14.22
C ARG A 37 -8.20 4.98 13.50
N THR A 38 -8.62 3.77 13.19
CA THR A 38 -7.76 2.81 12.48
C THR A 38 -7.47 3.27 11.05
N PHE A 39 -8.47 3.75 10.31
CA PHE A 39 -8.25 4.25 8.95
C PHE A 39 -7.35 5.47 8.93
N ARG A 40 -7.46 6.38 9.91
CA ARG A 40 -6.46 7.44 10.08
C ARG A 40 -5.05 6.86 10.25
N ARG A 41 -4.87 5.82 11.07
CA ARG A 41 -3.55 5.20 11.26
C ARG A 41 -3.07 4.52 9.97
N PHE A 42 -3.95 3.88 9.21
CA PHE A 42 -3.59 3.26 7.93
C PHE A 42 -3.19 4.32 6.90
N MET A 43 -3.90 5.43 6.81
CA MET A 43 -3.50 6.59 6.00
C MET A 43 -2.08 7.09 6.39
N GLU A 44 -1.77 7.19 7.68
CA GLU A 44 -0.43 7.58 8.15
C GLU A 44 0.65 6.56 7.72
N ILE A 45 0.35 5.26 7.82
CA ILE A 45 1.22 4.17 7.36
C ILE A 45 1.46 4.26 5.83
N GLU A 46 0.42 4.49 5.04
CA GLU A 46 0.54 4.63 3.58
C GLU A 46 1.40 5.84 3.18
N ILE A 47 1.31 6.95 3.92
CA ILE A 47 2.22 8.10 3.73
C ILE A 47 3.67 7.70 4.02
N GLU A 48 3.91 6.91 5.07
CA GLU A 48 5.24 6.39 5.40
C GLU A 48 5.75 5.45 4.30
N HIS A 49 4.93 4.53 3.78
CA HIS A 49 5.26 3.66 2.64
C HIS A 49 5.68 4.47 1.41
N ILE A 50 4.86 5.43 1.00
CA ILE A 50 5.10 6.33 -0.12
C ILE A 50 6.44 7.06 0.04
N ASN A 51 6.73 7.56 1.24
CA ASN A 51 7.97 8.29 1.51
C ASN A 51 9.20 7.38 1.46
N LYS A 52 9.13 6.17 2.03
CA LYS A 52 10.20 5.16 1.93
C LYS A 52 10.52 4.87 0.45
N LEU A 53 9.51 4.59 -0.37
CA LEU A 53 9.68 4.31 -1.80
C LEU A 53 10.24 5.50 -2.58
N LYS A 54 9.70 6.71 -2.37
CA LYS A 54 10.20 7.93 -3.01
C LYS A 54 11.67 8.17 -2.69
N ASN A 55 12.09 7.96 -1.45
CA ASN A 55 13.47 8.12 -1.03
C ASN A 55 14.37 7.06 -1.66
N THR A 56 13.94 5.80 -1.66
CA THR A 56 14.67 4.71 -2.33
C THR A 56 14.87 4.99 -3.82
N ILE A 57 13.82 5.40 -4.55
CA ILE A 57 13.90 5.75 -5.97
C ILE A 57 14.91 6.90 -6.21
N ARG A 58 14.86 7.95 -5.39
CA ARG A 58 15.81 9.08 -5.50
C ARG A 58 17.25 8.67 -5.23
N ASN A 59 17.46 7.80 -4.24
CA ASN A 59 18.79 7.30 -3.89
C ASN A 59 19.39 6.41 -4.99
N LEU A 60 18.55 5.80 -5.83
CA LEU A 60 18.95 5.10 -7.06
C LEU A 60 19.20 6.06 -8.25
N GLY A 61 19.06 7.37 -8.07
CA GLY A 61 19.15 8.37 -9.15
C GLY A 61 17.89 8.48 -10.02
N GLY A 62 16.80 7.82 -9.62
CA GLY A 62 15.51 7.86 -10.32
C GLY A 62 14.64 9.05 -9.92
N LYS A 63 13.63 9.34 -10.76
CA LYS A 63 12.56 10.30 -10.44
C LYS A 63 11.31 9.54 -9.98
N PRO A 64 10.84 9.74 -8.74
CA PRO A 64 9.57 9.14 -8.31
C PRO A 64 8.41 9.72 -9.11
N PHE A 65 7.46 8.87 -9.48
CA PHE A 65 6.24 9.31 -10.13
C PHE A 65 5.45 10.20 -9.18
N ALA A 66 5.03 11.36 -9.70
CA ALA A 66 4.12 12.25 -9.01
C ALA A 66 2.70 11.83 -9.39
N ILE A 67 1.98 11.26 -8.43
CA ILE A 67 0.54 11.03 -8.60
C ILE A 67 -0.15 12.25 -8.01
N VAL A 68 -0.90 12.94 -8.87
CA VAL A 68 -1.73 14.08 -8.50
C VAL A 68 -2.88 13.56 -7.64
N GLU A 69 -3.02 14.12 -6.44
CA GLU A 69 -4.09 13.83 -5.49
C GLU A 69 -5.46 13.94 -6.17
N GLY A 70 -6.24 12.85 -6.15
CA GLY A 70 -7.57 12.83 -6.75
C GLY A 70 -8.19 11.43 -6.74
N GLY A 71 -9.13 11.20 -5.81
CA GLY A 71 -9.80 9.91 -5.57
C GLY A 71 -10.50 9.25 -6.77
N ASN A 72 -10.59 9.90 -7.93
CA ASN A 72 -11.12 9.33 -9.17
C ASN A 72 -10.13 8.44 -9.94
N ILE A 73 -8.84 8.46 -9.60
CA ILE A 73 -7.82 7.62 -10.27
C ILE A 73 -7.84 6.19 -9.70
N ILE A 74 -8.12 6.05 -8.41
CA ILE A 74 -7.93 4.81 -7.63
C ILE A 74 -8.93 3.72 -8.04
N GLY A 75 -10.22 4.07 -8.16
CA GLY A 75 -11.26 3.11 -8.57
C GLY A 75 -11.08 2.60 -10.01
N ARG A 76 -10.50 3.42 -10.90
CA ARG A 76 -10.16 3.00 -12.27
C ARG A 76 -8.89 2.18 -12.35
N MET A 77 -7.87 2.49 -11.53
CA MET A 77 -6.59 1.78 -11.53
C MET A 77 -6.70 0.37 -10.95
N LEU A 78 -7.51 0.19 -9.90
CA LEU A 78 -7.69 -1.10 -9.24
C LEU A 78 -8.84 -1.92 -9.85
N GLY A 79 -9.63 -1.34 -10.77
CA GLY A 79 -10.81 -1.99 -11.34
C GLY A 79 -11.94 -2.23 -10.33
N ILE A 80 -11.94 -1.51 -9.22
CA ILE A 80 -12.89 -1.67 -8.11
C ILE A 80 -13.72 -0.40 -8.01
N THR A 81 -14.98 -0.48 -8.46
CA THR A 81 -16.00 0.51 -8.11
C THR A 81 -16.37 0.27 -6.65
N ILE A 82 -15.71 0.98 -5.73
CA ILE A 82 -16.07 0.90 -4.30
C ILE A 82 -17.39 1.65 -4.13
N GLN A 83 -18.50 0.92 -4.02
CA GLN A 83 -19.75 1.51 -3.51
C GLN A 83 -19.58 1.76 -2.00
N VAL A 84 -19.23 2.99 -1.65
CA VAL A 84 -18.99 3.47 -0.28
C VAL A 84 -20.25 3.45 0.61
N SER A 85 -21.39 2.93 0.13
CA SER A 85 -22.66 2.92 0.87
C SER A 85 -22.74 1.83 1.95
N ASP A 86 -21.90 0.79 1.90
CA ASP A 86 -21.86 -0.27 2.91
C ASP A 86 -20.44 -0.48 3.48
N ILE A 87 -20.33 -0.34 4.80
CA ILE A 87 -19.08 -0.53 5.54
C ILE A 87 -18.57 -1.97 5.45
N LYS A 88 -19.45 -2.98 5.42
CA LYS A 88 -19.02 -4.38 5.34
C LYS A 88 -18.33 -4.65 4.01
N ASN A 89 -18.93 -4.20 2.91
CA ASN A 89 -18.32 -4.30 1.59
C ASN A 89 -17.01 -3.51 1.51
N THR A 90 -16.96 -2.31 2.09
CA THR A 90 -15.75 -1.48 2.14
C THR A 90 -14.59 -2.21 2.84
N LEU A 91 -14.81 -2.73 4.05
CA LEU A 91 -13.79 -3.48 4.79
C LEU A 91 -13.35 -4.75 4.04
N GLY A 92 -14.28 -5.46 3.41
CA GLY A 92 -13.98 -6.64 2.60
C GLY A 92 -13.11 -6.30 1.38
N SER A 93 -13.44 -5.22 0.66
CA SER A 93 -12.65 -4.74 -0.48
C SER A 93 -11.26 -4.30 -0.04
N TYR A 94 -11.16 -3.50 1.02
CA TYR A 94 -9.85 -3.03 1.51
C TYR A 94 -9.00 -4.20 1.98
N SER A 95 -9.57 -5.16 2.71
CA SER A 95 -8.86 -6.36 3.14
C SER A 95 -8.30 -7.16 1.95
N LEU A 96 -9.04 -7.27 0.85
CA LEU A 96 -8.57 -7.94 -0.36
C LEU A 96 -7.44 -7.18 -1.05
N ILE A 97 -7.52 -5.85 -1.09
CA ILE A 97 -6.47 -5.00 -1.67
C ILE A 97 -5.19 -5.14 -0.85
N GLU A 98 -5.26 -4.98 0.47
CA GLU A 98 -4.09 -5.14 1.36
C GLU A 98 -3.44 -6.51 1.26
N LYS A 99 -4.25 -7.58 1.13
CA LYS A 99 -3.72 -8.94 0.90
C LYS A 99 -2.90 -9.03 -0.38
N LYS A 100 -3.40 -8.43 -1.48
CA LYS A 100 -2.69 -8.41 -2.76
C LYS A 100 -1.43 -7.56 -2.68
N SER A 101 -1.45 -6.48 -1.90
CA SER A 101 -0.28 -5.64 -1.64
C SER A 101 0.79 -6.41 -0.89
N PHE A 102 0.42 -7.13 0.19
CA PHE A 102 1.31 -8.05 0.88
C PHE A 102 1.93 -9.10 -0.06
N GLU A 103 1.11 -9.74 -0.90
CA GLU A 103 1.57 -10.73 -1.89
C GLU A 103 2.55 -10.10 -2.91
N GLY A 104 2.24 -8.89 -3.39
CA GLY A 104 3.08 -8.13 -4.32
C GLY A 104 4.43 -7.75 -3.71
N TYR A 105 4.43 -7.24 -2.48
CA TYR A 105 5.66 -6.95 -1.74
C TYR A 105 6.45 -8.22 -1.44
N SER A 106 5.80 -9.30 -1.01
CA SER A 106 6.47 -10.58 -0.73
C SER A 106 7.24 -11.08 -1.94
N LYS A 107 6.61 -11.03 -3.12
CA LYS A 107 7.28 -11.37 -4.38
C LYS A 107 8.47 -10.44 -4.67
N PHE A 108 8.27 -9.13 -4.52
CA PHE A 108 9.33 -8.15 -4.79
C PHE A 108 10.53 -8.30 -3.85
N VAL A 109 10.28 -8.56 -2.56
CA VAL A 109 11.32 -8.83 -1.56
C VAL A 109 12.09 -10.09 -1.93
N LEU A 110 11.40 -11.19 -2.24
CA LEU A 110 12.06 -12.43 -2.68
C LEU A 110 12.94 -12.21 -3.92
N ASP A 111 12.42 -11.52 -4.93
CA ASP A 111 13.18 -11.19 -6.15
C ASP A 111 14.45 -10.35 -5.87
N LEU A 112 14.45 -9.54 -4.80
CA LEU A 112 15.61 -8.75 -4.36
C LEU A 112 16.58 -9.55 -3.50
N GLU A 113 16.07 -10.41 -2.63
CA GLU A 113 16.87 -11.27 -1.73
C GLU A 113 17.61 -12.38 -2.49
N GLU A 114 17.05 -12.86 -3.60
CA GLU A 114 17.74 -13.81 -4.50
C GLU A 114 18.96 -13.19 -5.20
N ASP A 115 19.07 -11.86 -5.23
CA ASP A 115 20.19 -11.15 -5.83
C ASP A 115 21.28 -10.82 -4.79
N ALA A 116 22.49 -11.33 -4.99
CA ALA A 116 23.62 -11.16 -4.07
C ALA A 116 24.13 -9.71 -3.93
N GLU A 117 23.62 -8.76 -4.73
CA GLU A 117 24.01 -7.36 -4.67
C GLU A 117 23.51 -6.71 -3.37
N LYS A 118 24.45 -6.23 -2.55
CA LYS A 118 24.17 -5.60 -1.23
C LYS A 118 23.12 -4.48 -1.28
N ARG A 119 23.07 -3.73 -2.38
CA ARG A 119 22.06 -2.70 -2.60
C ARG A 119 20.65 -3.29 -2.65
N ASN A 120 20.46 -4.41 -3.36
CA ASN A 120 19.16 -5.08 -3.48
C ASN A 120 18.71 -5.63 -2.14
N GLN A 121 19.63 -6.24 -1.37
CA GLN A 121 19.39 -6.68 0.01
C GLN A 121 18.95 -5.52 0.92
N PHE A 122 19.63 -4.36 0.85
CA PHE A 122 19.24 -3.18 1.61
C PHE A 122 17.85 -2.64 1.23
N ILE A 123 17.50 -2.69 -0.06
CA ILE A 123 16.17 -2.27 -0.53
C ILE A 123 15.09 -3.28 -0.12
N ALA A 124 15.43 -4.58 -0.07
CA ALA A 124 14.55 -5.61 0.45
C ALA A 124 14.17 -5.32 1.92
N GLU A 125 15.14 -5.00 2.77
CA GLU A 125 14.89 -4.61 4.18
C GLU A 125 13.93 -3.41 4.30
N ILE A 126 14.04 -2.41 3.42
CA ILE A 126 13.10 -1.29 3.38
C ILE A 126 11.70 -1.77 2.99
N ALA A 127 11.59 -2.59 1.94
CA ALA A 127 10.33 -3.09 1.41
C ALA A 127 9.62 -4.07 2.38
N VAL A 128 10.36 -4.84 3.17
CA VAL A 128 9.83 -5.75 4.20
C VAL A 128 8.98 -5.00 5.22
N SER A 129 9.35 -3.77 5.59
CA SER A 129 8.53 -2.99 6.52
C SER A 129 7.12 -2.72 5.96
N ASN A 130 7.03 -2.25 4.72
CA ASN A 130 5.74 -2.04 4.05
C ASN A 130 4.96 -3.35 3.85
N MET A 131 5.67 -4.44 3.53
CA MET A 131 5.09 -5.77 3.41
C MET A 131 4.38 -6.21 4.69
N LEU A 132 5.07 -6.11 5.83
CA LEU A 132 4.53 -6.50 7.13
C LEU A 132 3.35 -5.60 7.52
N GLU A 133 3.47 -4.29 7.26
CA GLU A 133 2.41 -3.32 7.53
C GLU A 133 1.15 -3.65 6.69
N ALA A 134 1.29 -3.98 5.40
CA ALA A 134 0.18 -4.42 4.55
C ALA A 134 -0.53 -5.68 5.09
N ASP A 135 0.22 -6.69 5.56
CA ASP A 135 -0.39 -7.89 6.16
C ASP A 135 -1.12 -7.56 7.47
N LEU A 136 -0.54 -6.71 8.33
CA LEU A 136 -1.18 -6.27 9.57
C LEU A 136 -2.49 -5.51 9.29
N MET A 137 -2.50 -4.64 8.28
CA MET A 137 -3.71 -3.94 7.84
C MET A 137 -4.76 -4.91 7.30
N HIS A 138 -4.35 -5.86 6.44
CA HIS A 138 -5.21 -6.94 5.96
C HIS A 138 -5.87 -7.71 7.11
N LEU A 139 -5.06 -8.15 8.08
CA LEU A 139 -5.51 -8.97 9.21
C LEU A 139 -6.50 -8.21 10.09
N TRP A 140 -6.25 -6.93 10.37
CA TRP A 140 -7.17 -6.10 11.12
C TRP A 140 -8.51 -5.93 10.39
N LEU A 141 -8.49 -5.61 9.09
CA LEU A 141 -9.71 -5.44 8.29
C LEU A 141 -10.54 -6.73 8.25
N LYS A 142 -9.85 -7.86 8.06
CA LYS A 142 -10.45 -9.19 8.05
C LYS A 142 -11.07 -9.56 9.40
N ASP A 143 -10.41 -9.23 10.50
CA ASP A 143 -10.94 -9.48 11.83
C ASP A 143 -12.13 -8.56 12.15
N LYS A 144 -12.00 -7.26 11.87
CA LYS A 144 -13.07 -6.28 12.04
C LYS A 144 -14.34 -6.72 11.31
N LEU A 145 -14.22 -7.19 10.07
CA LEU A 145 -15.35 -7.70 9.29
C LEU A 145 -16.09 -8.87 9.99
N LYS A 146 -15.37 -9.76 10.68
CA LYS A 146 -15.98 -10.87 11.45
C LYS A 146 -16.73 -10.37 12.69
N THR A 147 -16.25 -9.30 13.31
CA THR A 147 -16.85 -8.73 14.53
C THR A 147 -18.11 -7.91 14.26
N MET A 148 -18.33 -7.45 13.02
CA MET A 148 -19.51 -6.68 12.62
C MET A 148 -20.77 -7.55 12.37
N ARG A 149 -20.89 -8.69 13.05
CA ARG A 149 -22.05 -9.57 12.98
C ARG A 149 -23.28 -8.93 13.60
#